data_AF-A0A4Z0YIB5-F1
#
_entry.id   AF-A0A4Z0YIB5-F1
#
_cell.length_a   1.000
_cell.length_b   1.000
_cell.length_c   1.000
_cell.angle_alpha   90.00
_cell.angle_beta   90.00
_cell.angle_gamma   90.00
#
_symmetry.space_group_name_H-M   'P 1'
#
loop_
_entity.id
_entity.type
_entity.pdbx_description
1 polymer ?
#
loop_
_entity_poly.entity_id
_entity_poly.type
_entity_poly.pdbx_seq_one_letter_code
_entity_poly.pdbx_strand_id
1 'polypeptide(L)'
;MGLLWDVVRPTTYPKYKLDIIDTEFNKVTGARRIDPATLPPDEYFWSRDRIASGTPDVQELRWVQWVPNGAHIAFSPVSPIRGADATRLIEMARRRHDEFGIDLLPAFIVGLREMHLIVEIVFDRTDGARRKAALDCLRAMITDAAACGYGEYRTHIVLMDQIAGTYNWNDGALMKFNEKLKDALDPNGILAPGRCGIWPRKYRGRGWELTGESGESSQGNGVAADGF
;
A
#
# COMPACT_ATOMS: atom_id res chain seq x y z
N MET A 1 -10.24 16.36 -4.95
CA MET A 1 -10.25 14.91 -4.70
C MET A 1 -11.66 14.43 -5.03
N GLY A 2 -11.83 13.63 -6.08
CA GLY A 2 -13.13 13.07 -6.46
C GLY A 2 -13.34 11.73 -5.76
N LEU A 3 -14.56 11.44 -5.32
CA LEU A 3 -14.94 10.09 -4.89
C LEU A 3 -15.52 9.37 -6.10
N LEU A 4 -14.99 8.20 -6.41
CA LEU A 4 -15.54 7.35 -7.45
C LEU A 4 -16.04 6.05 -6.83
N TRP A 5 -17.33 5.78 -7.06
CA TRP A 5 -17.97 4.55 -6.66
C TRP A 5 -18.71 4.01 -7.87
N ASP A 6 -18.64 2.69 -8.04
CA ASP A 6 -19.43 1.96 -9.01
C ASP A 6 -20.25 0.93 -8.26
N VAL A 7 -21.54 0.88 -8.55
CA VAL A 7 -22.41 -0.19 -8.08
C VAL A 7 -22.42 -1.25 -9.17
N VAL A 8 -22.14 -2.50 -8.83
CA VAL A 8 -22.21 -3.66 -9.75
C VAL A 8 -23.53 -3.60 -10.53
N ARG A 9 -23.50 -3.84 -11.84
CA ARG A 9 -24.63 -3.74 -12.79
C ARG A 9 -25.58 -4.97 -12.74
N PRO A 10 -26.70 -4.98 -12.00
CA PRO A 10 -27.90 -5.62 -12.51
C PRO A 10 -28.57 -4.64 -13.48
N THR A 11 -29.29 -5.18 -14.46
CA THR A 11 -30.01 -4.47 -15.53
C THR A 11 -31.02 -3.41 -15.05
N THR A 12 -31.26 -3.32 -13.75
CA THR A 12 -31.97 -2.21 -13.09
C THR A 12 -31.27 -1.91 -11.77
N TYR A 13 -30.58 -0.77 -11.68
CA TYR A 13 -30.20 -0.24 -10.37
C TYR A 13 -31.46 0.08 -9.60
N PRO A 14 -31.57 -0.34 -8.33
CA PRO A 14 -32.65 0.17 -7.52
C PRO A 14 -32.40 1.66 -7.29
N LYS A 15 -33.16 2.51 -8.00
CA LYS A 15 -33.10 3.98 -7.91
C LYS A 15 -32.95 4.48 -6.47
N TYR A 16 -33.64 3.83 -5.52
CA TYR A 16 -33.57 4.15 -4.10
C TYR A 16 -32.14 4.10 -3.52
N LYS A 17 -31.24 3.21 -3.98
CA LYS A 17 -29.86 3.14 -3.48
C LYS A 17 -29.07 4.38 -3.90
N LEU A 18 -29.22 4.77 -5.16
CA LEU A 18 -28.54 5.95 -5.71
C LEU A 18 -29.06 7.24 -5.09
N ASP A 19 -30.37 7.30 -4.82
CA ASP A 19 -31.00 8.46 -4.18
C ASP A 19 -30.52 8.63 -2.72
N ILE A 20 -30.34 7.53 -1.98
CA ILE A 20 -29.75 7.58 -0.63
C ILE A 20 -28.30 8.10 -0.69
N ILE A 21 -27.48 7.55 -1.59
CA ILE A 21 -26.08 7.99 -1.76
C ILE A 21 -26.04 9.48 -2.09
N ASP A 22 -26.79 9.93 -3.10
CA ASP A 22 -26.85 11.32 -3.51
C ASP A 22 -27.30 12.25 -2.37
N THR A 23 -28.34 11.86 -1.63
CA THR A 23 -28.83 12.61 -0.46
C THR A 23 -27.76 12.79 0.60
N GLU A 24 -27.03 11.73 0.93
CA GLU A 24 -25.99 11.77 1.96
C GLU A 24 -24.76 12.58 1.52
N PHE A 25 -24.32 12.43 0.27
CA PHE A 25 -23.18 13.18 -0.25
C PHE A 25 -23.47 14.67 -0.46
N ASN A 26 -24.71 15.04 -0.81
CA ASN A 26 -25.11 16.44 -0.95
C ASN A 26 -25.17 17.22 0.38
N LYS A 27 -24.98 16.55 1.53
CA LYS A 27 -24.73 17.24 2.82
C LYS A 27 -23.35 17.91 2.85
N VAL A 28 -22.42 17.51 1.98
CA VAL A 28 -21.11 18.14 1.85
C VAL A 28 -21.20 19.34 0.90
N THR A 29 -20.88 20.53 1.40
CA THR A 29 -20.90 21.77 0.61
C THR A 29 -20.06 21.63 -0.65
N GLY A 30 -20.68 21.88 -1.81
CA GLY A 30 -20.01 21.83 -3.11
C GLY A 30 -19.97 20.44 -3.76
N ALA A 31 -20.54 19.41 -3.13
CA ALA A 31 -20.74 18.11 -3.77
C ALA A 31 -21.59 18.24 -5.05
N ARG A 32 -21.25 17.44 -6.06
CA ARG A 32 -21.96 17.39 -7.34
C ARG A 32 -22.08 15.95 -7.79
N ARG A 33 -23.28 15.57 -8.23
CA ARG A 33 -23.50 14.36 -9.01
C ARG A 33 -23.29 14.67 -10.49
N ILE A 34 -22.41 13.91 -11.14
CA ILE A 34 -22.16 14.03 -12.57
C ILE A 34 -22.93 12.91 -13.28
N ASP A 35 -23.67 13.26 -14.34
CA ASP A 35 -24.27 12.28 -15.23
C ASP A 35 -23.17 11.72 -16.15
N PRO A 36 -22.87 10.40 -16.11
CA PRO A 36 -21.87 9.79 -16.98
C PRO A 36 -22.11 10.06 -18.47
N ALA A 37 -23.35 10.27 -18.91
CA ALA A 37 -23.65 10.59 -20.31
C ALA A 37 -23.08 11.94 -20.78
N THR A 38 -22.68 12.80 -19.85
CA THR A 38 -22.05 14.10 -20.12
C THR A 38 -20.53 14.04 -20.17
N LEU A 39 -19.93 12.90 -19.79
CA LEU A 39 -18.48 12.75 -19.72
C LEU A 39 -17.89 12.47 -21.12
N PRO A 40 -16.79 13.13 -21.51
CA PRO A 40 -16.02 12.79 -22.70
C PRO A 40 -15.65 11.30 -22.76
N PRO A 41 -15.57 10.67 -23.95
CA PRO A 41 -15.23 9.25 -24.08
C PRO A 41 -13.85 8.86 -23.53
N ASP A 42 -12.92 9.81 -23.44
CA ASP A 42 -11.56 9.62 -22.94
C ASP A 42 -11.40 9.94 -21.44
N GLU A 43 -12.49 10.28 -20.75
CA GLU A 43 -12.48 10.51 -19.30
C GLU A 43 -12.03 9.28 -18.50
N TYR A 44 -11.31 9.54 -17.41
CA TYR A 44 -10.79 8.49 -16.51
C TYR A 44 -11.91 7.64 -15.90
N PHE A 45 -13.10 8.22 -15.72
CA PHE A 45 -14.31 7.53 -15.27
C PHE A 45 -14.55 6.23 -16.04
N TRP A 46 -14.38 6.23 -17.37
CA TRP A 46 -14.68 5.07 -18.18
C TRP A 46 -13.70 3.91 -17.97
N SER A 47 -12.45 4.19 -17.59
CA SER A 47 -11.51 3.15 -17.16
C SER A 47 -12.05 2.43 -15.92
N ARG A 48 -12.59 3.20 -14.98
CA ARG A 48 -13.06 2.70 -13.68
C ARG A 48 -14.38 1.96 -13.80
N ASP A 49 -15.30 2.46 -14.63
CA ASP A 49 -16.55 1.78 -14.98
C ASP A 49 -16.28 0.38 -15.58
N ARG A 50 -15.30 0.28 -16.50
CA ARG A 50 -14.86 -1.01 -17.04
C ARG A 50 -14.30 -1.91 -15.95
N ILE A 51 -13.36 -1.43 -15.14
CA ILE A 51 -12.76 -2.19 -14.04
C ILE A 51 -13.81 -2.68 -13.04
N ALA A 52 -14.76 -1.82 -12.65
CA ALA A 52 -15.82 -2.15 -11.71
C ALA A 52 -16.84 -3.17 -12.26
N SER A 53 -17.00 -3.24 -13.58
CA SER A 53 -17.76 -4.28 -14.27
C SER A 53 -16.98 -5.59 -14.48
N GLY A 54 -15.72 -5.67 -14.04
CA GLY A 54 -14.86 -6.82 -14.24
C GLY A 54 -14.22 -6.89 -15.64
N THR A 55 -14.27 -5.80 -16.41
CA THR A 55 -13.56 -5.70 -17.70
C THR A 55 -12.15 -5.16 -17.46
N PRO A 56 -11.08 -5.90 -17.83
CA PRO A 56 -9.71 -5.44 -17.65
C PRO A 56 -9.42 -4.15 -18.43
N ASP A 57 -8.58 -3.30 -17.86
CA ASP A 57 -8.10 -2.06 -18.47
C ASP A 57 -6.63 -1.80 -18.12
N VAL A 58 -5.93 -1.04 -18.95
CA VAL A 58 -4.50 -0.69 -18.78
C VAL A 58 -4.24 0.83 -18.78
N GLN A 59 -5.28 1.66 -18.93
CA GLN A 59 -5.21 3.11 -18.90
C GLN A 59 -4.62 3.61 -17.58
N GLU A 60 -4.90 2.93 -16.46
CA GLU A 60 -4.32 3.29 -15.16
C GLU A 60 -2.79 3.24 -15.17
N LEU A 61 -2.13 2.43 -16.00
CA LEU A 61 -0.64 2.44 -16.06
C LEU A 61 -0.05 3.79 -16.48
N ARG A 62 -0.85 4.71 -17.06
CA ARG A 62 -0.38 6.03 -17.48
C ARG A 62 0.09 6.92 -16.33
N TRP A 63 -0.44 6.78 -15.11
CA TRP A 63 0.00 7.64 -14.00
C TRP A 63 1.46 7.36 -13.60
N VAL A 64 2.00 6.18 -13.91
CA VAL A 64 3.43 5.88 -13.72
C VAL A 64 4.31 6.80 -14.59
N GLN A 65 3.77 7.39 -15.66
CA GLN A 65 4.47 8.34 -16.52
C GLN A 65 4.44 9.79 -16.00
N TRP A 66 4.01 10.01 -14.75
CA TRP A 66 3.98 11.34 -14.11
C TRP A 66 5.36 12.03 -14.12
N VAL A 67 6.43 11.23 -14.03
CA VAL A 67 7.82 11.68 -14.15
C VAL A 67 8.55 10.90 -15.26
N PRO A 68 9.64 11.45 -15.84
CA PRO A 68 10.48 10.70 -16.77
C PRO A 68 10.97 9.39 -16.15
N ASN A 69 11.04 8.32 -16.96
CA ASN A 69 11.47 6.98 -16.53
C ASN A 69 10.76 6.46 -15.26
N GLY A 70 9.49 6.83 -15.09
CA GLY A 70 8.77 6.56 -13.86
C GLY A 70 8.73 5.08 -13.46
N ALA A 71 8.98 4.85 -12.18
CA ALA A 71 8.65 3.63 -11.46
C ALA A 71 7.81 4.02 -10.25
N HIS A 72 7.11 3.04 -9.67
CA HIS A 72 6.29 3.27 -8.49
C HIS A 72 6.58 2.28 -7.38
N ILE A 73 6.35 2.72 -6.15
CA ILE A 73 6.33 1.92 -4.94
C ILE A 73 5.22 2.47 -4.04
N ALA A 74 4.53 1.61 -3.30
CA ALA A 74 3.32 1.99 -2.59
C ALA A 74 3.49 1.92 -1.07
N PHE A 75 2.93 2.91 -0.39
CA PHE A 75 2.62 2.87 1.04
C PHE A 75 1.15 2.46 1.20
N SER A 76 0.85 1.45 2.03
CA SER A 76 -0.48 0.80 2.04
C SER A 76 -1.04 0.48 3.43
N PRO A 77 -1.17 1.45 4.35
CA PRO A 77 -1.74 1.23 5.67
C PRO A 77 -3.25 0.94 5.62
N VAL A 78 -3.72 0.20 6.61
CA VAL A 78 -5.14 -0.07 6.85
C VAL A 78 -5.66 0.84 7.97
N SER A 79 -6.88 1.35 7.81
CA SER A 79 -7.55 2.21 8.80
C SER A 79 -9.03 1.85 8.97
N PRO A 80 -9.66 2.22 10.10
CA PRO A 80 -11.12 2.19 10.21
C PRO A 80 -11.80 3.16 9.23
N ILE A 81 -13.05 2.90 8.85
CA ILE A 81 -13.87 3.80 8.01
C ILE A 81 -14.35 5.01 8.84
N ARG A 82 -13.43 5.87 9.25
CA ARG A 82 -13.71 7.08 10.05
C ARG A 82 -12.95 8.25 9.46
N GLY A 83 -13.62 9.41 9.36
CA GLY A 83 -13.02 10.62 8.81
C GLY A 83 -11.73 11.05 9.53
N ALA A 84 -11.69 10.94 10.86
CA ALA A 84 -10.51 11.30 11.65
C ALA A 84 -9.28 10.43 11.32
N ASP A 85 -9.47 9.13 11.08
CA ASP A 85 -8.37 8.22 10.75
C ASP A 85 -7.87 8.48 9.31
N ALA A 86 -8.79 8.69 8.36
CA ALA A 86 -8.47 9.06 6.98
C ALA A 86 -7.71 10.39 6.89
N THR A 87 -8.17 11.42 7.60
CA THR A 87 -7.51 12.73 7.66
C THR A 87 -6.11 12.62 8.24
N ARG A 88 -5.95 11.91 9.36
CA ARG A 88 -4.63 11.72 10.00
C ARG A 88 -3.63 11.06 9.04
N LEU A 89 -4.03 10.00 8.33
CA LEU A 89 -3.17 9.32 7.38
C LEU A 89 -2.80 10.19 6.18
N ILE A 90 -3.75 10.93 5.61
CA ILE A 90 -3.49 11.83 4.46
C ILE A 90 -2.59 13.01 4.87
N GLU A 91 -2.80 13.61 6.03
CA GLU A 91 -1.98 14.71 6.52
C GLU A 91 -0.54 14.25 6.82
N MET A 92 -0.39 13.07 7.43
CA MET A 92 0.91 12.44 7.65
C MET A 92 1.62 12.16 6.33
N ALA A 93 0.93 11.54 5.36
CA ALA A 93 1.50 11.26 4.05
C ALA A 93 1.90 12.55 3.32
N ARG A 94 1.03 13.56 3.32
CA ARG A 94 1.32 14.88 2.73
C ARG A 94 2.60 15.49 3.31
N ARG A 95 2.71 15.54 4.64
CA ARG A 95 3.89 16.10 5.30
C ARG A 95 5.18 15.38 4.90
N ARG A 96 5.17 14.04 4.86
CA ARG A 96 6.36 13.28 4.42
C ARG A 96 6.65 13.49 2.94
N HIS A 97 5.64 13.49 2.09
CA HIS A 97 5.80 13.78 0.66
C HIS A 97 6.41 15.17 0.42
N ASP A 98 5.95 16.20 1.15
CA ASP A 98 6.51 17.55 1.08
C ASP A 98 7.98 17.58 1.56
N GLU A 99 8.30 16.89 2.67
CA GLU A 99 9.67 16.79 3.22
C GLU A 99 10.65 16.17 2.20
N PHE A 100 10.22 15.18 1.43
CA PHE A 100 11.07 14.48 0.44
C PHE A 100 10.95 15.04 -0.99
N GLY A 101 10.10 16.05 -1.21
CA GLY A 101 9.88 16.67 -2.52
C GLY A 101 9.31 15.69 -3.56
N ILE A 102 8.26 14.96 -3.17
CA ILE A 102 7.58 13.95 -3.98
C ILE A 102 6.09 14.29 -4.04
N ASP A 103 5.51 14.34 -5.25
CA ASP A 103 4.07 14.58 -5.38
C ASP A 103 3.24 13.47 -4.71
N LEU A 104 2.11 13.85 -4.10
CA LEU A 104 1.23 12.93 -3.38
C LEU A 104 0.14 12.38 -4.31
N LEU A 105 0.12 11.06 -4.53
CA LEU A 105 -0.90 10.36 -5.30
C LEU A 105 -1.65 9.34 -4.41
N PRO A 106 -2.68 9.76 -3.65
CA PRO A 106 -3.39 8.89 -2.71
C PRO A 106 -4.72 8.37 -3.28
N ALA A 107 -5.07 7.13 -2.93
CA ALA A 107 -6.38 6.55 -3.18
C ALA A 107 -6.85 5.76 -1.95
N PHE A 108 -8.10 5.96 -1.54
CA PHE A 108 -8.74 5.10 -0.55
C PHE A 108 -9.53 4.00 -1.25
N ILE A 109 -9.33 2.76 -0.83
CA ILE A 109 -10.18 1.62 -1.18
C ILE A 109 -11.00 1.27 0.05
N VAL A 110 -12.31 1.48 -0.04
CA VAL A 110 -13.23 1.34 1.09
C VAL A 110 -13.80 -0.08 1.10
N GLY A 111 -13.40 -0.87 2.10
CA GLY A 111 -14.01 -2.15 2.39
C GLY A 111 -15.27 -2.02 3.23
N LEU A 112 -15.69 -3.11 3.89
CA LEU A 112 -16.91 -3.12 4.72
C LEU A 112 -16.70 -2.47 6.10
N ARG A 113 -15.51 -2.62 6.67
CA ARG A 113 -15.17 -2.12 8.03
C ARG A 113 -13.79 -1.49 8.12
N GLU A 114 -13.09 -1.41 7.00
CA GLU A 114 -11.74 -0.86 6.90
C GLU A 114 -11.61 -0.09 5.59
N MET A 115 -10.56 0.73 5.51
CA MET A 115 -10.10 1.32 4.26
C MET A 115 -8.60 1.08 4.13
N HIS A 116 -8.19 0.72 2.93
CA HIS A 116 -6.80 0.76 2.52
C HIS A 116 -6.52 2.16 1.96
N LEU A 117 -5.58 2.89 2.56
CA LEU A 117 -4.98 4.04 1.88
C LEU A 117 -3.83 3.51 1.05
N ILE A 118 -3.88 3.69 -0.26
CA ILE A 118 -2.74 3.43 -1.14
C ILE A 118 -2.17 4.78 -1.54
N VAL A 119 -0.94 5.07 -1.12
CA VAL A 119 -0.19 6.22 -1.59
C VAL A 119 0.87 5.71 -2.56
N GLU A 120 0.69 6.05 -3.84
CA GLU A 120 1.64 5.75 -4.89
C GLU A 120 2.77 6.78 -4.88
N ILE A 121 4.00 6.32 -4.69
CA ILE A 121 5.21 7.13 -4.83
C ILE A 121 5.78 6.88 -6.21
N VAL A 122 5.69 7.88 -7.09
CA VAL A 122 6.28 7.83 -8.43
C VAL A 122 7.62 8.55 -8.43
N PHE A 123 8.66 7.91 -8.95
CA PHE A 123 10.02 8.45 -9.01
C PHE A 123 10.73 8.05 -10.30
N ASP A 124 11.70 8.87 -10.74
CA ASP A 124 12.58 8.50 -11.86
C ASP A 124 13.54 7.39 -11.39
N ARG A 125 13.40 6.19 -11.97
CA ARG A 125 14.20 5.01 -11.58
C ARG A 125 15.67 5.08 -11.99
N THR A 126 16.04 6.01 -12.88
CA THR A 126 17.42 6.23 -13.31
C THR A 126 18.16 7.18 -12.38
N ASP A 127 17.43 8.00 -11.62
CA ASP A 127 18.00 8.90 -10.62
C ASP A 127 18.19 8.18 -9.27
N GLY A 128 19.45 8.03 -8.85
CA GLY A 128 19.80 7.42 -7.56
C GLY A 128 19.29 8.21 -6.35
N ALA A 129 19.32 9.54 -6.42
CA ALA A 129 18.86 10.39 -5.32
C ALA A 129 17.33 10.32 -5.18
N ARG A 130 16.60 10.28 -6.30
CA ARG A 130 15.13 10.16 -6.27
C ARG A 130 14.67 8.79 -5.78
N ARG A 131 15.37 7.72 -6.17
CA ARG A 131 15.15 6.38 -5.60
C ARG A 131 15.34 6.35 -4.10
N LYS A 132 16.43 6.95 -3.61
CA LYS A 132 16.72 7.03 -2.18
C LYS A 132 15.63 7.82 -1.44
N ALA A 133 15.26 9.00 -1.96
CA ALA A 133 14.21 9.84 -1.37
C ALA A 133 12.85 9.11 -1.30
N ALA A 134 12.48 8.36 -2.34
CA ALA A 134 11.26 7.55 -2.35
C ALA A 134 11.28 6.47 -1.26
N LEU A 135 12.41 5.76 -1.11
CA LEU A 135 12.55 4.74 -0.08
C LEU A 135 12.57 5.33 1.33
N ASP A 136 13.29 6.43 1.55
CA ASP A 136 13.35 7.12 2.84
C ASP A 136 11.96 7.65 3.24
N CYS A 137 11.20 8.21 2.30
CA CYS A 137 9.82 8.66 2.50
C CYS A 137 8.92 7.51 2.97
N LEU A 138 9.01 6.34 2.31
CA LEU A 138 8.28 5.13 2.72
C LEU A 138 8.65 4.67 4.13
N ARG A 139 9.94 4.56 4.40
CA ARG A 139 10.44 4.12 5.72
C ARG A 139 9.93 5.05 6.82
N ALA A 140 9.92 6.36 6.58
CA ALA A 140 9.39 7.36 7.51
C ALA A 140 7.87 7.24 7.70
N MET A 141 7.11 7.07 6.62
CA MET A 141 5.65 6.88 6.70
C MET A 141 5.26 5.61 7.44
N ILE A 142 5.97 4.50 7.24
CA ILE A 142 5.74 3.23 7.97
C ILE A 142 5.97 3.43 9.48
N THR A 143 7.06 4.09 9.86
CA THR A 143 7.36 4.38 11.27
C THR A 143 6.28 5.25 11.90
N ASP A 144 5.88 6.34 11.23
CA ASP A 144 4.84 7.24 11.72
C ASP A 144 3.47 6.54 11.83
N ALA A 145 3.12 5.71 10.85
CA ALA A 145 1.86 4.97 10.83
C ALA A 145 1.79 3.92 11.94
N ALA A 146 2.85 3.14 12.12
CA ALA A 146 2.96 2.16 13.19
C ALA A 146 2.83 2.82 14.57
N ALA A 147 3.46 3.99 14.78
CA ALA A 147 3.33 4.77 16.02
C ALA A 147 1.90 5.26 16.27
N CYS A 148 1.10 5.42 15.21
CA CYS A 148 -0.32 5.77 15.29
C CYS A 148 -1.25 4.56 15.37
N GLY A 149 -0.72 3.33 15.35
CA GLY A 149 -1.51 2.09 15.38
C GLY A 149 -2.06 1.64 14.03
N TYR A 150 -1.50 2.13 12.92
CA TYR A 150 -1.83 1.67 11.57
C TYR A 150 -0.74 0.74 11.04
N GLY A 151 -1.13 -0.44 10.55
CA GLY A 151 -0.22 -1.39 9.91
C GLY A 151 -0.48 -1.47 8.41
N GLU A 152 0.55 -1.80 7.64
CA GLU A 152 0.43 -2.05 6.20
C GLU A 152 -0.11 -3.45 5.91
N TYR A 153 -1.04 -3.56 4.95
CA TYR A 153 -1.56 -4.86 4.53
C TYR A 153 -0.56 -5.60 3.62
N ARG A 154 0.23 -4.85 2.84
CA ARG A 154 1.18 -5.37 1.85
C ARG A 154 2.27 -4.34 1.55
N THR A 155 3.42 -4.82 1.10
CA THR A 155 4.56 -3.95 0.78
C THR A 155 5.50 -4.55 -0.26
N HIS A 156 6.48 -3.73 -0.68
CA HIS A 156 7.61 -4.12 -1.51
C HIS A 156 8.63 -4.98 -0.74
N ILE A 157 9.41 -5.78 -1.47
CA ILE A 157 10.41 -6.71 -0.88
C ILE A 157 11.41 -6.03 0.05
N VAL A 158 11.83 -4.80 -0.28
CA VAL A 158 12.81 -4.02 0.49
C VAL A 158 12.29 -3.53 1.85
N LEU A 159 10.98 -3.65 2.10
CA LEU A 159 10.31 -3.14 3.31
C LEU A 159 9.69 -4.25 4.16
N MET A 160 9.80 -5.51 3.73
CA MET A 160 9.12 -6.62 4.40
C MET A 160 9.58 -6.81 5.84
N ASP A 161 10.88 -6.68 6.11
CA ASP A 161 11.43 -6.81 7.46
C ASP A 161 11.02 -5.65 8.37
N GLN A 162 11.12 -4.40 7.88
CA GLN A 162 10.67 -3.23 8.64
C GLN A 162 9.20 -3.36 9.04
N ILE A 163 8.33 -3.71 8.09
CA ILE A 163 6.89 -3.83 8.33
C ILE A 163 6.59 -5.02 9.23
N ALA A 164 7.22 -6.18 9.02
CA ALA A 164 7.02 -7.30 9.93
C ALA A 164 7.44 -6.95 11.38
N GLY A 165 8.46 -6.10 11.53
CA GLY A 165 8.88 -5.53 12.81
C GLY A 165 7.86 -4.62 13.49
N THR A 166 6.86 -4.08 12.78
CA THR A 166 5.77 -3.28 13.40
C THR A 166 4.70 -4.17 14.04
N TYR A 167 4.55 -5.42 13.59
CA TYR A 167 3.62 -6.40 14.15
C TYR A 167 4.22 -7.15 15.36
N ASN A 168 4.79 -6.40 16.30
CA ASN A 168 5.64 -6.91 17.38
C ASN A 168 4.95 -7.08 18.75
N TRP A 169 3.62 -7.08 18.80
CA TRP A 169 2.87 -7.27 20.04
C TRP A 169 3.30 -8.54 20.80
N ASN A 170 3.36 -8.44 22.13
CA ASN A 170 3.80 -9.51 23.03
C ASN A 170 5.17 -10.08 22.64
N ASP A 171 6.16 -9.20 22.53
CA ASP A 171 7.54 -9.55 22.19
C ASP A 171 7.63 -10.34 20.87
N GLY A 172 6.98 -9.84 19.81
CA GLY A 172 7.04 -10.43 18.47
C GLY A 172 6.40 -11.81 18.36
N ALA A 173 5.33 -12.09 19.12
CA ALA A 173 4.69 -13.40 19.17
C ALA A 173 4.28 -13.93 17.78
N LEU A 174 3.76 -13.06 16.91
CA LEU A 174 3.37 -13.41 15.55
C LEU A 174 4.57 -13.88 14.71
N MET A 175 5.69 -13.17 14.78
CA MET A 175 6.91 -13.53 14.04
C MET A 175 7.44 -14.89 14.51
N LYS A 176 7.61 -15.05 15.84
CA LYS A 176 8.12 -16.29 16.44
C LYS A 176 7.27 -17.51 16.09
N PHE A 177 5.95 -17.34 16.05
CA PHE A 177 5.03 -18.39 15.62
C PHE A 177 5.24 -18.78 14.15
N ASN A 178 5.27 -17.80 13.25
CA ASN A 178 5.46 -18.05 11.82
C ASN A 178 6.83 -18.65 11.51
N GLU A 179 7.89 -18.20 12.16
CA GLU A 179 9.23 -18.77 12.04
C GLU A 179 9.28 -20.24 12.49
N LYS A 180 8.58 -20.60 13.57
CA LYS A 180 8.48 -21.98 14.03
C LYS A 180 7.77 -22.87 13.00
N LEU A 181 6.68 -22.39 12.41
CA LEU A 181 6.00 -23.10 11.32
C LEU A 181 6.89 -23.21 10.08
N LYS A 182 7.59 -22.13 9.73
CA LYS A 182 8.50 -22.07 8.58
C LYS A 182 9.60 -23.11 8.70
N ASP A 183 10.29 -23.16 9.84
CA ASP A 183 11.37 -24.12 10.07
C ASP A 183 10.87 -25.57 10.06
N ALA A 184 9.64 -25.81 10.54
CA ALA A 184 9.06 -27.15 10.58
C ALA A 184 8.64 -27.65 9.19
N LEU A 185 8.11 -26.78 8.33
CA LEU A 185 7.61 -27.13 7.00
C LEU A 185 8.67 -27.02 5.90
N ASP A 186 9.69 -26.20 6.10
CA ASP A 186 10.79 -25.98 5.15
C ASP A 186 12.14 -26.02 5.89
N PRO A 187 12.58 -27.22 6.34
CA PRO A 187 13.81 -27.37 7.14
C PRO A 187 15.07 -26.95 6.38
N ASN A 188 15.06 -27.06 5.05
CA ASN A 188 16.15 -26.61 4.20
C ASN A 188 16.05 -25.11 3.86
N GLY A 189 14.96 -24.43 4.23
CA GLY A 189 14.77 -22.99 4.01
C GLY A 189 14.82 -22.56 2.54
N ILE A 190 14.33 -23.39 1.61
CA ILE A 190 14.45 -23.14 0.16
C ILE A 190 13.30 -22.31 -0.41
N LEU A 191 12.15 -22.27 0.27
CA LEU A 191 10.94 -21.62 -0.25
C LEU A 191 10.92 -20.14 0.14
N ALA A 192 11.36 -19.26 -0.77
CA ALA A 192 11.25 -17.80 -0.65
C ALA A 192 11.70 -17.24 0.73
N PRO A 193 12.96 -17.45 1.14
CA PRO A 193 13.48 -16.93 2.41
C PRO A 193 13.33 -15.40 2.48
N GLY A 194 12.81 -14.90 3.61
CA GLY A 194 12.60 -13.46 3.83
C GLY A 194 11.26 -12.92 3.33
N ARG A 195 10.43 -13.73 2.66
CA ARG A 195 9.08 -13.29 2.30
C ARG A 195 8.29 -12.95 3.57
N CYS A 196 7.73 -11.74 3.60
CA CYS A 196 7.04 -11.16 4.77
C CYS A 196 7.95 -10.97 6.00
N GLY A 197 9.26 -10.88 5.81
CA GLY A 197 10.24 -10.80 6.89
C GLY A 197 10.43 -12.12 7.64
N ILE A 198 9.86 -13.23 7.14
CA ILE A 198 9.96 -14.54 7.77
C ILE A 198 11.19 -15.26 7.20
N TRP A 199 12.23 -15.36 8.02
CA TRP A 199 13.48 -15.99 7.63
C TRP A 199 13.57 -17.42 8.17
N PRO A 200 14.00 -18.42 7.36
CA PRO A 200 14.34 -19.73 7.87
C PRO A 200 15.52 -19.63 8.85
N ARG A 201 15.60 -20.55 9.82
CA ARG A 201 16.63 -20.56 10.87
C ARG A 201 18.05 -20.30 10.37
N LYS A 202 18.43 -20.89 9.25
CA LYS A 202 19.80 -20.79 8.70
C LYS A 202 20.16 -19.39 8.17
N TYR A 203 19.18 -18.52 7.94
CA TYR A 203 19.39 -17.15 7.44
C TYR A 203 19.36 -16.10 8.57
N ARG A 204 18.64 -16.35 9.67
CA ARG A 204 18.40 -15.34 10.71
C ARG A 204 19.69 -14.81 11.34
N GLY A 205 19.73 -13.50 11.57
CA GLY A 205 20.83 -12.81 12.23
C GLY A 205 22.14 -12.80 11.44
N ARG A 206 22.05 -13.02 10.12
CA ARG A 206 23.21 -13.06 9.22
C ARG A 206 23.26 -11.89 8.25
N GLY A 207 22.44 -10.86 8.47
CA GLY A 207 22.46 -9.63 7.65
C GLY A 207 21.70 -9.77 6.33
N TRP A 208 20.72 -10.66 6.29
CA TRP A 208 19.79 -10.75 5.17
C TRP A 208 18.58 -9.81 5.36
N GLU A 209 18.28 -9.46 6.61
CA GLU A 209 17.18 -8.63 7.02
C GLU A 209 17.40 -7.16 6.63
N LEU A 210 16.41 -6.56 5.96
CA LEU A 210 16.39 -5.17 5.48
C LEU A 210 15.51 -4.29 6.38
N THR A 211 16.00 -3.97 7.57
CA THR A 211 15.31 -3.09 8.53
C THR A 211 15.65 -1.62 8.27
N GLY A 212 15.17 -0.70 9.11
CA GLY A 212 15.61 0.71 9.08
C GLY A 212 17.09 0.88 9.49
N GLU A 213 17.58 -0.04 10.30
CA GLU A 213 18.90 0.02 10.95
C GLU A 213 19.93 -0.88 10.23
N SER A 214 19.47 -1.97 9.63
CA SER A 214 20.28 -2.86 8.80
C SER A 214 20.21 -2.40 7.33
N GLY A 215 21.37 -2.13 6.74
CA GLY A 215 21.51 -1.41 5.46
C GLY A 215 20.81 -2.03 4.24
N GLU A 216 20.94 -1.38 3.09
CA GLU A 216 20.21 -1.70 1.84
C GLU A 216 20.76 -2.92 1.07
N SER A 217 21.55 -3.80 1.71
CA SER A 217 22.21 -4.92 1.04
C SER A 217 21.31 -6.15 0.98
N SER A 218 21.05 -6.63 -0.23
CA SER A 218 20.45 -7.95 -0.44
C SER A 218 21.46 -9.11 -0.31
N GLN A 219 22.72 -8.80 0.00
CA GLN A 219 23.78 -9.77 0.20
C GLN A 219 24.02 -9.95 1.71
N GLY A 220 23.53 -11.06 2.26
CA GLY A 220 23.81 -11.45 3.65
C GLY A 220 25.15 -12.21 3.79
N ASN A 221 25.50 -12.53 5.03
CA ASN A 221 26.76 -13.18 5.43
C ASN A 221 26.65 -14.71 5.40
N GLY A 222 26.19 -15.25 4.26
CA GLY A 222 25.97 -16.68 4.07
C GLY A 222 24.83 -17.25 4.91
N VAL A 223 24.77 -18.59 4.99
CA VAL A 223 23.78 -19.32 5.80
C VAL A 223 24.49 -20.21 6.82
N ALA A 224 23.80 -20.58 7.90
CA ALA A 224 24.30 -21.58 8.82
C ALA A 224 24.49 -22.92 8.09
N ALA A 225 25.53 -23.67 8.48
CA ALA A 225 25.71 -25.04 8.02
C ALA A 225 24.54 -25.91 8.50
N ASP A 226 24.20 -26.93 7.73
CA ASP A 226 23.18 -27.91 8.11
C ASP A 226 23.65 -28.63 9.38
N GLY A 227 22.93 -28.42 10.48
CA GLY A 227 23.21 -29.05 11.77
C GLY A 227 22.38 -30.31 11.94
N PHE A 228 23.05 -31.45 12.19
CA PHE A 228 22.46 -32.63 12.83
C PHE A 228 22.18 -32.36 14.32
#